data_AF-A0A7G8DE34-F1
#
_entry.id   AF-A0A7G8DE34-F1
#
_cell.length_a   1.000
_cell.length_b   1.000
_cell.length_c   1.000
_cell.angle_alpha   90.00
_cell.angle_beta   90.00
_cell.angle_gamma   90.00
#
_symmetry.space_group_name_H-M   'P 1'
#
loop_
_entity.id
_entity.type
_entity.pdbx_description
1 polymer ?
#
loop_
_entity_poly.entity_id
_entity_poly.type
_entity_poly.pdbx_seq_one_letter_code
_entity_poly.pdbx_strand_id
1 'polypeptide(L)'
;MLEATTNPSIANDEYDPCWIHTDCEKTVGYSNDPNSSMGIGWYCTDGKLVTSSTKLDNCEILKGCTTESGRSPQYIPKMSEGGQAAWRCADNAFIHTNCTTGAGFSKDGGSMGIGWYCNDGKYVDKNTRFDKAYIHPGCSAGVEYNTTFQAWVCKN
;
A
#
# COMPACT_ATOMS: atom_id res chain seq x y z
N MET A 1 10.86 19.01 26.04
CA MET A 1 10.44 18.49 24.73
C MET A 1 9.32 17.52 25.00
N LEU A 2 8.13 17.75 24.44
CA LEU A 2 7.00 16.83 24.57
C LEU A 2 7.23 15.70 23.58
N GLU A 3 7.65 14.53 24.08
CA GLU A 3 7.66 13.32 23.27
C GLU A 3 6.22 12.86 23.02
N ALA A 4 5.88 12.67 21.75
CA ALA A 4 4.59 12.12 21.37
C ALA A 4 4.50 10.69 21.93
N THR A 5 3.55 10.47 22.85
CA THR A 5 3.24 9.17 23.43
C THR A 5 2.76 8.24 22.31
N THR A 6 3.63 7.29 21.96
CA THR A 6 3.49 6.22 20.96
C THR A 6 3.19 6.70 19.54
N ASN A 7 4.24 6.92 18.76
CA ASN A 7 4.12 7.07 17.31
C ASN A 7 3.67 5.71 16.71
N PRO A 8 2.52 5.62 16.02
CA PRO A 8 2.07 4.38 15.39
C PRO A 8 2.88 4.02 14.13
N SER A 9 3.91 4.81 13.79
CA SER A 9 4.93 4.47 12.82
C SER A 9 6.03 3.63 13.44
N ILE A 10 6.20 2.39 12.95
CA ILE A 10 7.41 1.64 13.23
C ILE A 10 8.47 2.14 12.25
N ALA A 11 9.40 2.97 12.71
CA ALA A 11 10.58 3.33 11.93
C ALA A 11 11.77 2.49 12.44
N ASN A 12 12.34 1.66 11.57
CA ASN A 12 13.50 0.83 11.91
C ASN A 12 14.36 0.52 10.66
N ASP A 13 15.18 -0.53 10.69
CA ASP A 13 16.01 -0.91 9.56
C ASP A 13 15.22 -1.40 8.34
N GLU A 14 13.98 -1.87 8.54
CA GLU A 14 13.08 -2.44 7.53
C GLU A 14 12.00 -1.45 7.06
N TYR A 15 11.44 -0.66 7.97
CA TYR A 15 10.29 0.22 7.72
C TYR A 15 10.67 1.71 7.75
N ASP A 16 10.03 2.48 6.88
CA ASP A 16 10.15 3.94 6.84
C ASP A 16 9.33 4.62 7.94
N PRO A 17 9.78 5.78 8.46
CA PRO A 17 8.91 6.67 9.22
C PRO A 17 7.68 7.09 8.43
N CYS A 18 6.56 7.26 9.11
CA CYS A 18 5.29 7.61 8.49
C CYS A 18 4.41 8.40 9.45
N TRP A 19 3.81 9.48 8.95
CA TRP A 19 2.95 10.36 9.72
C TRP A 19 1.69 10.64 8.91
N ILE A 20 0.88 9.60 8.74
CA ILE A 20 -0.34 9.66 7.95
C ILE A 20 -1.51 9.82 8.92
N HIS A 21 -2.27 10.89 8.77
CA HIS A 21 -3.40 11.18 9.64
C HIS A 21 -4.60 10.29 9.30
N THR A 22 -5.44 10.00 10.30
CA THR A 22 -6.56 9.04 10.21
C THR A 22 -7.66 9.41 9.21
N ASP A 23 -7.69 10.65 8.74
CA ASP A 23 -8.63 11.17 7.74
C ASP A 23 -7.96 11.40 6.37
N CYS A 24 -6.88 10.67 6.07
CA CYS A 24 -6.24 10.69 4.75
C CYS A 24 -7.07 9.91 3.72
N GLU A 25 -7.84 10.63 2.91
CA GLU A 25 -8.65 10.04 1.82
C GLU A 25 -7.90 9.98 0.47
N LYS A 26 -6.72 10.61 0.39
CA LYS A 26 -5.87 10.63 -0.81
C LYS A 26 -4.77 9.57 -0.73
N THR A 27 -3.98 9.47 -1.79
CA THR A 27 -2.75 8.67 -1.79
C THR A 27 -1.72 9.27 -0.82
N VAL A 28 -0.75 8.45 -0.40
CA VAL A 28 0.37 8.89 0.42
C VAL A 28 1.63 9.06 -0.44
N GLY A 29 2.54 9.90 0.02
CA GLY A 29 3.81 10.20 -0.66
C GLY A 29 4.96 10.27 0.32
N TYR A 30 6.13 9.82 -0.13
CA TYR A 30 7.35 9.89 0.67
C TYR A 30 8.02 11.25 0.51
N SER A 31 8.27 11.93 1.62
CA SER A 31 9.03 13.17 1.65
C SER A 31 10.47 12.90 2.06
N ASN A 32 11.41 13.32 1.21
CA ASN A 32 12.84 13.36 1.52
C ASN A 32 13.26 14.71 2.14
N ASP A 33 12.34 15.65 2.35
CA ASP A 33 12.65 16.95 2.93
C ASP A 33 12.72 16.86 4.46
N PRO A 34 13.90 17.07 5.10
CA PRO A 34 14.03 17.07 6.56
C PRO A 34 13.19 18.16 7.24
N ASN A 35 12.74 19.18 6.50
CA ASN A 35 11.89 20.26 7.02
C ASN A 35 10.39 19.97 6.87
N SER A 36 10.00 18.79 6.40
CA SER A 36 8.60 18.35 6.44
C SER A 36 8.09 18.34 7.88
N SER A 37 6.78 18.45 8.04
CA SER A 37 6.13 18.77 9.33
C SER A 37 6.56 17.90 10.53
N MET A 38 6.91 16.64 10.29
CA MET A 38 7.44 15.70 11.28
C MET A 38 8.80 15.07 10.87
N GLY A 39 9.46 15.59 9.82
CA GLY A 39 10.71 15.06 9.26
C GLY A 39 10.54 14.19 8.01
N ILE A 40 11.58 13.42 7.65
CA ILE A 40 11.62 12.54 6.46
C ILE A 40 10.73 11.31 6.65
N GLY A 41 9.81 11.03 5.71
CA GLY A 41 8.90 9.89 5.81
C GLY A 41 7.64 10.01 4.97
N TRP A 42 6.69 9.10 5.19
CA TRP A 42 5.42 9.06 4.46
C TRP A 42 4.38 10.02 5.04
N TYR A 43 3.69 10.74 4.17
CA TYR A 43 2.61 11.66 4.52
C TYR A 43 1.42 11.49 3.58
N CYS A 44 0.23 11.92 4.04
CA CYS A 44 -0.88 12.13 3.12
C CYS A 44 -0.52 13.21 2.09
N THR A 45 -0.92 13.02 0.83
CA THR A 45 -0.69 14.01 -0.24
C THR A 45 -1.77 15.09 -0.30
N ASP A 46 -2.63 15.19 0.72
CA ASP A 46 -3.72 16.15 0.76
C ASP A 46 -3.30 17.57 1.17
N GLY A 47 -2.06 17.74 1.60
CA GLY A 47 -1.48 19.04 2.00
C GLY A 47 -1.82 19.45 3.43
N LYS A 48 -2.49 18.61 4.22
CA LYS A 48 -2.72 18.88 5.65
C LYS A 48 -1.41 18.77 6.42
N LEU A 49 -1.19 19.73 7.32
CA LEU A 49 -0.03 19.74 8.20
C LEU A 49 -0.21 18.71 9.32
N VAL A 50 0.83 17.92 9.57
CA VAL A 50 0.88 17.00 10.71
C VAL A 50 1.64 17.65 11.86
N THR A 51 1.06 17.56 13.05
CA THR A 51 1.64 18.03 14.32
C THR A 51 1.70 16.91 15.35
N SER A 52 2.38 17.13 16.48
CA SER A 52 2.44 16.17 17.60
C SER A 52 1.09 15.81 18.23
N SER A 53 0.03 16.59 17.97
CA SER A 53 -1.33 16.32 18.46
C SER A 53 -2.22 15.58 17.45
N THR A 54 -1.70 15.33 16.24
CA THR A 54 -2.46 14.72 15.15
C THR A 54 -2.70 13.25 15.47
N LYS A 55 -3.94 12.80 15.24
CA LYS A 55 -4.25 11.37 15.29
C LYS A 55 -3.72 10.71 14.01
N LEU A 56 -2.86 9.73 14.18
CA LEU A 56 -2.19 9.04 13.08
C LEU A 56 -2.75 7.63 12.92
N ASP A 57 -2.79 7.16 11.68
CA ASP A 57 -2.99 5.75 11.35
C ASP A 57 -1.76 4.93 11.72
N ASN A 58 -1.96 3.64 11.95
CA ASN A 58 -0.87 2.68 11.96
C ASN A 58 -0.20 2.61 10.60
N CYS A 59 1.12 2.42 10.60
CA CYS A 59 1.86 2.29 9.36
C CYS A 59 3.14 1.44 9.52
N GLU A 60 3.30 0.53 8.57
CA GLU A 60 4.37 -0.45 8.43
C GLU A 60 4.77 -0.48 6.94
N ILE A 61 5.23 0.66 6.43
CA ILE A 61 5.60 0.81 5.03
C ILE A 61 7.08 0.45 4.87
N LEU A 62 7.36 -0.62 4.12
CA LEU A 62 8.72 -1.08 3.85
C LEU A 62 9.55 0.00 3.15
N LYS A 63 10.83 0.08 3.52
CA LYS A 63 11.82 0.85 2.75
C LYS A 63 11.83 0.42 1.30
N GLY A 64 11.90 1.39 0.40
CA GLY A 64 11.89 1.14 -1.06
C GLY A 64 10.52 0.71 -1.60
N CYS A 65 9.43 0.96 -0.86
CA CYS A 65 8.08 0.82 -1.37
C CYS A 65 7.78 1.90 -2.41
N THR A 66 8.04 1.62 -3.68
CA THR A 66 7.92 2.59 -4.78
C THR A 66 7.27 1.94 -5.99
N THR A 67 6.64 2.75 -6.83
CA THR A 67 6.03 2.27 -8.08
C THR A 67 7.06 1.63 -9.01
N GLU A 68 8.31 2.09 -8.95
CA GLU A 68 9.45 1.53 -9.69
C GLU A 68 9.79 0.10 -9.24
N SER A 69 9.61 -0.23 -7.96
CA SER A 69 9.75 -1.60 -7.45
C SER A 69 8.49 -2.45 -7.65
N GLY A 70 7.51 -1.95 -8.41
CA GLY A 70 6.22 -2.61 -8.64
C GLY A 70 5.34 -2.62 -7.40
N ARG A 71 5.52 -1.65 -6.49
CA ARG A 71 4.85 -1.59 -5.20
C ARG A 71 4.27 -0.20 -4.94
N SER A 72 3.34 -0.13 -4.01
CA SER A 72 2.81 1.14 -3.54
C SER A 72 2.27 0.99 -2.11
N PRO A 73 2.35 2.04 -1.28
CA PRO A 73 1.69 2.03 0.01
C PRO A 73 0.16 2.03 -0.17
N GLN A 74 -0.51 1.16 0.58
CA GLN A 74 -1.96 1.06 0.59
C GLN A 74 -2.46 0.96 2.02
N TYR A 75 -3.65 1.52 2.28
CA TYR A 75 -4.33 1.29 3.55
C TYR A 75 -4.98 -0.09 3.54
N ILE A 76 -4.30 -1.06 4.14
CA ILE A 76 -4.74 -2.45 4.17
C ILE A 76 -5.69 -2.63 5.36
N PRO A 77 -6.92 -3.12 5.16
CA PRO A 77 -7.85 -3.38 6.26
C PRO A 77 -7.33 -4.50 7.16
N LYS A 78 -8.02 -4.73 8.27
CA LYS A 78 -7.72 -5.86 9.15
C LYS A 78 -7.98 -7.18 8.41
N MET A 79 -6.91 -7.86 7.98
CA MET A 79 -6.99 -9.10 7.21
C MET A 79 -7.09 -10.36 8.07
N SER A 80 -6.76 -10.28 9.36
CA SER A 80 -6.72 -11.43 10.29
C SER A 80 -7.27 -11.08 11.67
N GLU A 81 -7.68 -12.08 12.43
CA GLU A 81 -8.06 -11.92 13.83
C GLU A 81 -6.85 -11.42 14.65
N GLY A 82 -7.09 -10.45 15.55
CA GLY A 82 -6.01 -9.74 16.26
C GLY A 82 -5.22 -8.72 15.44
N GLY A 83 -5.31 -8.75 14.10
CA GLY A 83 -4.66 -7.76 13.23
C GLY A 83 -5.24 -6.35 13.35
N GLN A 84 -4.53 -5.37 12.80
CA GLN A 84 -4.95 -3.97 12.72
C GLN A 84 -4.86 -3.46 11.28
N ALA A 85 -5.80 -2.58 10.91
CA ALA A 85 -5.69 -1.82 9.67
C ALA A 85 -4.47 -0.89 9.78
N ALA A 86 -3.72 -0.79 8.69
CA ALA A 86 -2.53 0.05 8.64
C ALA A 86 -2.14 0.36 7.19
N TRP A 87 -1.40 1.45 7.00
CA TRP A 87 -0.67 1.69 5.77
C TRP A 87 0.49 0.71 5.66
N ARG A 88 0.53 -0.06 4.58
CA ARG A 88 1.57 -1.08 4.33
C ARG A 88 2.01 -1.03 2.89
N CYS A 89 3.20 -1.53 2.64
CA CYS A 89 3.64 -1.76 1.28
C CYS A 89 2.87 -2.94 0.67
N ALA A 90 2.29 -2.73 -0.51
CA ALA A 90 1.61 -3.77 -1.29
C ALA A 90 2.19 -3.80 -2.71
N ASP A 91 2.17 -4.97 -3.34
CA ASP A 91 2.46 -5.08 -4.76
C ASP A 91 1.37 -4.33 -5.56
N ASN A 92 1.78 -3.68 -6.65
CA ASN A 92 0.85 -3.08 -7.59
C ASN A 92 0.00 -4.17 -8.22
N ALA A 93 -1.29 -3.89 -8.39
CA ALA A 93 -2.23 -4.80 -9.04
C ALA A 93 -3.06 -4.05 -10.08
N PHE A 94 -3.04 -4.58 -11.29
CA PHE A 94 -3.79 -4.09 -12.45
C PHE A 94 -4.74 -5.20 -12.93
N ILE A 95 -5.34 -5.91 -11.98
CA ILE A 95 -6.28 -7.00 -12.25
C ILE A 95 -7.64 -6.37 -12.52
N HIS A 96 -8.10 -6.47 -13.76
CA HIS A 96 -9.39 -5.89 -14.14
C HIS A 96 -10.54 -6.63 -13.44
N THR A 97 -11.65 -5.92 -13.26
CA THR A 97 -12.91 -6.53 -12.78
C THR A 97 -13.32 -7.72 -13.66
N ASN A 98 -13.94 -8.74 -13.05
CA ASN A 98 -14.35 -10.00 -13.69
C ASN A 98 -13.20 -10.89 -14.19
N CYS A 99 -12.00 -10.77 -13.61
CA CYS A 99 -10.94 -11.74 -13.86
C CYS A 99 -11.29 -13.11 -13.24
N THR A 100 -11.44 -14.16 -14.06
CA THR A 100 -11.79 -15.52 -13.61
C THR A 100 -10.69 -16.55 -13.80
N THR A 101 -9.59 -16.18 -14.45
CA THR A 101 -8.47 -17.09 -14.80
C THR A 101 -7.34 -17.09 -13.77
N GLY A 102 -7.54 -16.41 -12.63
CA GLY A 102 -6.49 -16.11 -11.68
C GLY A 102 -5.57 -14.98 -12.16
N ALA A 103 -4.63 -14.59 -11.31
CA ALA A 103 -3.69 -13.51 -11.61
C ALA A 103 -2.23 -13.95 -11.40
N GLY A 104 -1.34 -13.32 -12.16
CA GLY A 104 0.10 -13.57 -12.15
C GLY A 104 0.89 -12.28 -12.03
N PHE A 105 2.05 -12.34 -11.36
CA PHE A 105 2.95 -11.20 -11.20
C PHE A 105 3.88 -11.06 -12.41
N SER A 106 3.86 -9.90 -13.07
CA SER A 106 4.81 -9.57 -14.14
C SER A 106 5.95 -8.71 -13.60
N LYS A 107 7.15 -9.29 -13.52
CA LYS A 107 8.40 -8.60 -13.14
C LYS A 107 8.92 -7.67 -14.24
N ASP A 108 8.76 -8.08 -15.50
CA ASP A 108 9.19 -7.30 -16.67
C ASP A 108 8.16 -6.22 -17.04
N GLY A 109 7.06 -6.16 -16.30
CA GLY A 109 5.94 -5.26 -16.51
C GLY A 109 4.88 -5.82 -17.47
N GLY A 110 3.67 -5.29 -17.34
CA GLY A 110 2.58 -5.46 -18.31
C GLY A 110 2.23 -4.12 -18.94
N SER A 111 1.00 -3.97 -19.41
CA SER A 111 0.53 -2.72 -20.04
C SER A 111 0.55 -1.50 -19.12
N MET A 112 0.65 -1.70 -17.80
CA MET A 112 0.66 -0.67 -16.76
C MET A 112 1.93 -0.70 -15.89
N GLY A 113 2.96 -1.45 -16.30
CA GLY A 113 4.22 -1.60 -15.54
C GLY A 113 4.27 -2.83 -14.65
N ILE A 114 5.19 -2.86 -13.69
CA ILE A 114 5.43 -4.02 -12.80
C ILE A 114 4.24 -4.21 -11.87
N GLY A 115 3.70 -5.44 -11.78
CA GLY A 115 2.56 -5.73 -10.93
C GLY A 115 1.82 -7.02 -11.28
N TRP A 116 0.70 -7.24 -10.60
CA TRP A 116 -0.21 -8.36 -10.81
C TRP A 116 -1.22 -8.06 -11.93
N TYR A 117 -1.45 -9.04 -12.80
CA TYR A 117 -2.38 -8.95 -13.93
C TYR A 117 -3.27 -10.18 -14.00
N CYS A 118 -4.46 -10.04 -14.58
CA CYS A 118 -5.27 -11.21 -14.92
C CYS A 118 -4.54 -12.09 -15.93
N ASN A 119 -4.62 -13.41 -15.77
CA ASN A 119 -3.96 -14.37 -16.66
C ASN A 119 -4.71 -14.56 -18.00
N ASP A 120 -5.76 -13.79 -18.26
CA ASP A 120 -6.54 -13.90 -19.50
C ASP A 120 -5.91 -13.16 -20.71
N GLY A 121 -4.78 -12.49 -20.49
CA GLY A 121 -4.03 -11.78 -21.53
C GLY A 121 -4.67 -10.49 -22.02
N LYS A 122 -5.73 -9.99 -21.34
CA LYS A 122 -6.34 -8.72 -21.73
C LYS A 122 -5.42 -7.53 -21.43
N TYR A 123 -5.37 -6.62 -22.39
CA TYR A 123 -4.75 -5.33 -22.22
C TYR A 123 -5.55 -4.47 -21.23
N VAL A 124 -4.85 -3.77 -20.33
CA VAL A 124 -5.45 -2.85 -19.36
C VAL A 124 -4.76 -1.50 -19.40
N ASP A 125 -5.50 -0.44 -19.11
CA ASP A 125 -5.05 0.95 -19.12
C ASP A 125 -5.67 1.77 -17.99
N LYS A 126 -5.42 3.09 -17.97
CA LYS A 126 -6.00 4.03 -16.99
C LYS A 126 -7.53 4.10 -16.98
N ASN A 127 -8.21 3.65 -18.03
CA ASN A 127 -9.67 3.66 -18.13
C ASN A 127 -10.27 2.32 -17.71
N THR A 128 -9.44 1.31 -17.49
CA THR A 128 -9.86 -0.02 -17.06
C THR A 128 -10.31 0.03 -15.59
N ARG A 129 -11.42 -0.65 -15.29
CA ARG A 129 -11.87 -0.84 -13.91
C ARG A 129 -11.08 -1.99 -13.30
N PHE A 130 -10.38 -1.71 -12.21
CA PHE A 130 -9.58 -2.69 -11.48
C PHE A 130 -10.28 -3.14 -10.20
N ASP A 131 -10.06 -4.40 -9.83
CA ASP A 131 -10.41 -4.89 -8.51
C ASP A 131 -9.47 -4.30 -7.44
N LYS A 132 -9.93 -4.23 -6.19
CA LYS A 132 -9.04 -3.94 -5.06
C LYS A 132 -8.03 -5.08 -4.91
N ALA A 133 -6.85 -4.77 -4.38
CA ALA A 133 -5.85 -5.77 -4.06
C ALA A 133 -5.08 -5.38 -2.80
N TYR A 134 -4.83 -6.36 -1.93
CA TYR A 134 -4.04 -6.23 -0.71
C TYR A 134 -2.97 -7.32 -0.70
N ILE A 135 -2.15 -7.33 -1.74
CA ILE A 135 -1.12 -8.35 -1.98
C ILE A 135 0.18 -7.85 -1.37
N HIS A 136 0.68 -8.51 -0.33
CA HIS A 136 1.93 -8.10 0.29
C HIS A 136 3.13 -8.51 -0.58
N PRO A 137 4.26 -7.78 -0.50
CA PRO A 137 5.49 -8.20 -1.15
C PRO A 137 5.93 -9.61 -0.75
N GLY A 138 6.47 -10.36 -1.71
CA GLY A 138 6.98 -11.72 -1.46
C GLY A 138 5.89 -12.81 -1.49
N CYS A 139 4.70 -12.49 -1.99
CA CYS A 139 3.58 -13.41 -2.20
C CYS A 139 3.91 -14.57 -3.17
N SER A 140 4.51 -15.65 -2.68
CA SER A 140 5.05 -16.73 -3.52
C SER A 140 4.03 -17.82 -3.87
N ALA A 141 3.00 -18.03 -3.04
CA ALA A 141 1.93 -19.00 -3.28
C ALA A 141 0.94 -18.58 -4.39
N GLY A 142 1.09 -17.36 -4.90
CA GLY A 142 0.13 -16.72 -5.80
C GLY A 142 -1.01 -16.04 -5.05
N VAL A 143 -2.00 -15.57 -5.80
CA VAL A 143 -3.09 -14.74 -5.27
C VAL A 143 -4.45 -15.33 -5.56
N GLU A 144 -5.42 -15.00 -4.72
CA GLU A 144 -6.83 -15.37 -4.87
C GLU A 144 -7.75 -14.18 -4.59
N TYR A 145 -8.94 -14.23 -5.16
CA TYR A 145 -9.96 -13.22 -4.88
C TYR A 145 -10.71 -13.57 -3.60
N ASN A 146 -10.53 -12.78 -2.56
CA ASN A 146 -11.22 -12.96 -1.30
C ASN A 146 -12.55 -12.20 -1.33
N THR A 147 -13.66 -12.95 -1.23
CA THR A 147 -15.02 -12.39 -1.30
C THR A 147 -15.44 -11.59 -0.08
N THR A 148 -14.81 -11.81 1.09
CA THR A 148 -15.05 -11.03 2.30
C THR A 148 -14.48 -9.62 2.17
N PHE A 149 -13.27 -9.49 1.63
CA PHE A 149 -12.62 -8.19 1.41
C PHE A 149 -12.94 -7.56 0.06
N GLN A 150 -13.55 -8.33 -0.85
CA GLN A 150 -13.77 -7.97 -2.26
C GLN A 150 -12.47 -7.50 -2.92
N ALA A 151 -11.39 -8.25 -2.66
CA ALA A 151 -10.04 -7.88 -3.05
C ALA A 151 -9.18 -9.11 -3.36
N TRP A 152 -8.20 -8.94 -4.24
CA TRP A 152 -7.14 -9.91 -4.46
C TRP A 152 -6.16 -9.89 -3.28
N VAL A 153 -5.85 -11.06 -2.74
CA VAL A 153 -4.96 -11.24 -1.58
C VAL A 153 -4.00 -12.39 -1.85
N CYS A 154 -2.94 -12.49 -1.05
CA CYS A 154 -2.09 -13.67 -1.06
C CYS A 154 -2.86 -14.91 -0.64
N LYS A 155 -2.60 -16.02 -1.34
CA LYS A 155 -3.01 -17.33 -0.86
C LYS A 155 -2.23 -17.67 0.40
N ASN A 156 -2.91 -18.34 1.33
CA ASN A 156 -2.29 -18.95 2.50
C ASN A 156 -1.71 -20.33 2.16
#